data_AF-A0A238DPR6-F1
#
_entry.id   AF-A0A238DPR6-F1
#
_cell.length_a   1.000
_cell.length_b   1.000
_cell.length_c   1.000
_cell.angle_alpha   90.00
_cell.angle_beta   90.00
_cell.angle_gamma   90.00
#
_symmetry.space_group_name_H-M   'P 1'
#
loop_
_entity.id
_entity.type
_entity.pdbx_description
1 polymer ?
#
loop_
_entity_poly.entity_id
_entity_poly.type
_entity_poly.pdbx_seq_one_letter_code
_entity_poly.pdbx_strand_id
1 'polypeptide(L)'
;MAAIVQQESGGNPLAIHDNTTDRSYRPDSLFEAVGLARKFIAAGHSVDMGIAQINSGNLPSLHLGLQQVFDPCLNLQAAQTILLRGWKQSGGSLRGALSAYNTGNTESAVGARYAAGVFWQAGVVVPSIPGGKLARWTTADALHQVRVADAALPPVRPVITWTPAASPLSPAEGVLAARW
;
A
#
# COMPACT_ATOMS: atom_id res chain seq x y z
N MET A 1 -4.10 -5.72 -0.86
CA MET A 1 -3.37 -6.62 0.07
C MET A 1 -2.23 -7.37 -0.59
N ALA A 2 -2.40 -7.98 -1.77
CA ALA A 2 -1.32 -8.75 -2.42
C ALA A 2 0.03 -8.01 -2.53
N ALA A 3 0.01 -6.73 -2.93
CA ALA A 3 1.23 -5.91 -3.00
C ALA A 3 1.91 -5.67 -1.64
N ILE A 4 1.13 -5.55 -0.56
CA ILE A 4 1.65 -5.46 0.81
C ILE A 4 2.28 -6.80 1.17
N VAL A 5 1.59 -7.92 0.99
CA VAL A 5 2.12 -9.27 1.26
C VAL A 5 3.45 -9.52 0.53
N GLN A 6 3.53 -9.12 -0.74
CA GLN A 6 4.73 -9.27 -1.54
C GLN A 6 5.89 -8.43 -1.00
N GLN A 7 5.61 -7.21 -0.54
CA GLN A 7 6.60 -6.32 0.07
C GLN A 7 7.06 -6.81 1.46
N GLU A 8 6.14 -7.37 2.25
CA GLU A 8 6.36 -7.74 3.66
C GLU A 8 7.10 -9.07 3.81
N SER A 9 6.58 -10.14 3.21
CA SER A 9 7.09 -11.50 3.45
C SER A 9 7.46 -12.26 2.17
N GLY A 10 7.10 -11.70 1.01
CA GLY A 10 7.10 -12.43 -0.25
C GLY A 10 6.10 -13.59 -0.27
N GLY A 11 5.04 -13.52 0.54
CA GLY A 11 4.03 -14.57 0.66
C GLY A 11 4.33 -15.66 1.67
N ASN A 12 5.41 -15.56 2.46
CA ASN A 12 5.72 -16.54 3.50
C ASN A 12 4.86 -16.30 4.76
N PRO A 13 3.92 -17.20 5.11
CA PRO A 13 3.04 -17.02 6.26
C PRO A 13 3.74 -17.21 7.61
N LEU A 14 4.95 -17.75 7.64
CA LEU A 14 5.73 -18.00 8.86
C LEU A 14 6.88 -17.00 9.05
N ALA A 15 7.02 -16.01 8.15
CA ALA A 15 8.10 -15.03 8.22
C ALA A 15 8.10 -14.28 9.56
N ILE A 16 9.30 -14.10 10.12
CA ILE A 16 9.53 -13.33 11.33
C ILE A 16 10.64 -12.31 11.05
N HIS A 17 10.42 -11.06 11.45
CA HIS A 17 11.46 -10.04 11.49
C HIS A 17 11.59 -9.50 12.92
N ASP A 18 12.78 -9.60 13.50
CA ASP A 18 13.11 -9.02 14.80
C ASP A 18 13.71 -7.62 14.58
N ASN A 19 12.90 -6.58 14.81
CA ASN A 19 13.29 -5.19 14.65
C ASN A 19 14.35 -4.75 15.67
N THR A 20 14.47 -5.46 16.81
CA THR A 20 15.46 -5.12 17.84
C THR A 20 16.86 -5.54 17.43
N THR A 21 16.99 -6.66 16.71
CA THR A 21 18.28 -7.17 16.23
C THR A 21 18.52 -6.99 14.73
N ASP A 22 17.54 -6.45 14.00
CA ASP A 22 17.51 -6.33 12.55
C ASP A 22 17.79 -7.67 11.84
N ARG A 23 17.09 -8.73 12.29
CA ARG A 23 17.24 -10.09 11.76
C ARG A 23 15.93 -10.69 11.33
N SER A 24 15.93 -11.31 10.15
CA SER A 24 14.80 -12.05 9.62
C SER A 24 15.00 -13.56 9.71
N TYR A 25 13.92 -14.27 9.98
CA TYR A 25 13.87 -15.72 10.12
C TYR A 25 12.78 -16.29 9.20
N ARG A 26 13.03 -17.49 8.65
CA ARG A 26 12.08 -18.23 7.83
C ARG A 26 11.92 -19.64 8.42
N PRO A 27 11.16 -19.79 9.51
CA PRO A 27 10.92 -21.07 10.17
C PRO A 27 10.22 -22.04 9.23
N ASP A 28 10.51 -23.34 9.39
CA ASP A 28 9.96 -24.40 8.53
C ASP A 28 8.60 -24.89 9.04
N SER A 29 8.20 -24.49 10.25
CA SER A 29 6.95 -24.91 10.87
C SER A 29 6.31 -23.84 11.74
N LEU A 30 4.99 -23.95 11.93
CA LEU A 30 4.24 -23.09 12.85
C LEU A 30 4.78 -23.19 14.29
N PHE A 31 5.18 -24.38 14.73
CA PHE A 31 5.72 -24.59 16.07
C PHE A 31 7.01 -23.80 16.28
N GLU A 32 7.93 -23.86 15.31
CA GLU A 32 9.19 -23.12 15.35
C GLU A 32 8.94 -21.61 15.31
N ALA A 33 8.05 -21.14 14.43
CA ALA A 33 7.70 -19.72 14.32
C ALA A 33 7.14 -19.16 15.64
N VAL A 34 6.19 -19.87 16.25
CA VAL A 34 5.63 -19.49 17.56
C VAL A 34 6.68 -19.54 18.66
N GLY A 35 7.58 -20.54 18.64
CA GLY A 35 8.67 -20.67 19.61
C GLY A 35 9.65 -19.50 19.55
N LEU A 36 10.10 -19.14 18.34
CA LEU A 36 11.01 -18.01 18.11
C LEU A 36 10.36 -16.68 18.49
N ALA A 37 9.15 -16.42 17.99
CA ALA A 37 8.45 -15.17 18.31
C ALA A 37 8.21 -15.03 19.82
N ARG A 38 7.82 -16.11 20.51
CA ARG A 38 7.66 -16.12 21.97
C ARG A 38 8.96 -15.77 22.68
N LYS A 39 10.07 -16.37 22.26
CA LYS A 39 11.40 -16.13 22.83
C LYS A 39 11.79 -14.66 22.68
N PHE A 40 11.63 -14.08 21.49
CA PHE A 40 11.98 -12.67 21.23
C PHE A 40 11.08 -11.71 22.00
N ILE A 41 9.76 -11.94 22.02
CA ILE A 41 8.81 -11.11 22.77
C ILE A 41 9.10 -11.18 24.28
N ALA A 42 9.41 -12.36 24.82
CA ALA A 42 9.77 -12.52 26.23
C ALA A 42 11.09 -11.80 26.59
N ALA A 43 11.98 -11.61 25.61
CA ALA A 43 13.20 -10.82 25.75
C ALA A 43 12.97 -9.30 25.57
N GLY A 44 11.73 -8.85 25.35
CA GLY A 44 11.38 -7.45 25.15
C GLY A 44 11.60 -6.92 23.73
N HIS A 45 11.76 -7.80 22.74
CA HIS A 45 11.99 -7.39 21.35
C HIS A 45 10.69 -6.95 20.65
N SER A 46 10.83 -6.10 19.65
CA SER A 46 9.78 -5.74 18.70
C SER A 46 9.83 -6.68 17.50
N VAL A 47 8.77 -7.46 17.27
CA VAL A 47 8.82 -8.58 16.33
C VAL A 47 7.66 -8.48 15.33
N ASP A 48 7.94 -8.50 14.04
CA ASP A 48 6.93 -8.59 12.99
C ASP A 48 6.72 -10.04 12.58
N MET A 49 5.45 -10.44 12.39
CA MET A 49 5.06 -11.83 12.25
C MET A 49 4.06 -12.06 11.13
N GLY A 50 4.30 -13.11 10.36
CA GLY A 50 3.37 -13.67 9.39
C GLY A 50 3.33 -12.96 8.04
N ILE A 51 2.34 -13.34 7.23
CA ILE A 51 2.30 -13.02 5.79
C ILE A 51 2.28 -11.50 5.48
N ALA A 52 1.74 -10.68 6.37
CA ALA A 52 1.71 -9.23 6.27
C ALA A 52 2.50 -8.54 7.42
N GLN A 53 3.38 -9.30 8.10
CA GLN A 53 4.34 -8.78 9.09
C GLN A 53 3.68 -7.91 10.19
N ILE A 54 2.75 -8.50 10.93
CA ILE A 54 2.07 -7.82 12.05
C ILE A 54 3.02 -7.73 13.25
N ASN A 55 3.31 -6.51 13.67
CA ASN A 55 4.16 -6.25 14.84
C ASN A 55 3.55 -6.76 16.16
N SER A 56 4.39 -7.30 17.04
CA SER A 56 4.04 -7.83 18.37
C SER A 56 3.33 -6.79 19.25
N GLY A 57 3.69 -5.52 19.12
CA GLY A 57 3.04 -4.41 19.84
C GLY A 57 1.58 -4.18 19.43
N ASN A 58 1.15 -4.63 18.25
CA ASN A 58 -0.23 -4.47 17.79
C ASN A 58 -1.16 -5.58 18.31
N LEU A 59 -0.62 -6.75 18.70
CA LEU A 59 -1.41 -7.94 19.06
C LEU A 59 -2.48 -7.68 20.14
N PRO A 60 -2.19 -6.95 21.24
CA PRO A 60 -3.20 -6.70 22.26
C PRO A 60 -4.40 -5.92 21.70
N SER A 61 -4.15 -4.89 20.89
CA SER A 61 -5.23 -4.08 20.29
C SER A 61 -6.03 -4.82 19.21
N LEU A 62 -5.42 -5.85 18.61
CA LEU A 62 -6.03 -6.69 17.59
C LEU A 62 -6.71 -7.93 18.17
N HIS A 63 -6.58 -8.17 19.48
CA HIS A 63 -7.08 -9.38 20.15
C HIS A 63 -6.56 -10.68 19.52
N LEU A 64 -5.30 -10.67 19.05
CA LEU A 64 -4.67 -11.83 18.42
C LEU A 64 -3.66 -12.49 19.35
N GLY A 65 -3.77 -13.82 19.48
CA GLY A 65 -2.76 -14.65 20.10
C GLY A 65 -1.56 -14.90 19.17
N LEU A 66 -0.44 -15.31 19.76
CA LEU A 66 0.81 -15.51 19.03
C LEU A 66 0.73 -16.58 17.93
N GLN A 67 -0.02 -17.66 18.16
CA GLN A 67 -0.23 -18.67 17.12
C GLN A 67 -1.15 -18.15 16.00
N GLN A 68 -2.12 -17.30 16.35
CA GLN A 68 -3.11 -16.78 15.40
C GLN A 68 -2.52 -15.77 14.41
N VAL A 69 -1.45 -15.03 14.74
CA VAL A 69 -0.79 -14.18 13.71
C VAL A 69 -0.20 -14.97 12.56
N PHE A 70 0.12 -16.24 12.75
CA PHE A 70 0.67 -17.06 11.66
C PHE A 70 -0.43 -17.71 10.82
N ASP A 71 -1.71 -17.58 11.19
CA ASP A 71 -2.82 -17.90 10.30
C ASP A 71 -2.93 -16.82 9.21
N PRO A 72 -2.82 -17.16 7.91
CA PRO A 72 -2.78 -16.17 6.85
C PRO A 72 -4.03 -15.28 6.79
N CYS A 73 -5.22 -15.83 7.08
CA CYS A 73 -6.47 -15.10 7.00
C CYS A 73 -6.59 -14.09 8.16
N LEU A 74 -6.30 -14.53 9.39
CA LEU A 74 -6.31 -13.65 10.56
C LEU A 74 -5.23 -12.57 10.46
N ASN A 75 -4.06 -12.90 9.93
CA ASN A 75 -2.98 -11.94 9.68
C ASN A 75 -3.40 -10.87 8.65
N LEU A 76 -4.04 -11.26 7.55
CA LEU A 76 -4.57 -10.33 6.55
C LEU A 76 -5.69 -9.44 7.10
N GLN A 77 -6.55 -9.99 7.96
CA GLN A 77 -7.60 -9.21 8.63
C GLN A 77 -7.00 -8.18 9.60
N ALA A 78 -5.95 -8.55 10.35
CA ALA A 78 -5.19 -7.63 11.18
C ALA A 78 -4.53 -6.53 10.34
N ALA A 79 -3.88 -6.90 9.23
CA ALA A 79 -3.24 -5.95 8.33
C ALA A 79 -4.26 -4.96 7.74
N GLN A 80 -5.43 -5.44 7.30
CA GLN A 80 -6.53 -4.58 6.84
C GLN A 80 -6.95 -3.60 7.94
N THR A 81 -7.06 -4.05 9.18
CA THR A 81 -7.44 -3.20 10.32
C THR A 81 -6.42 -2.08 10.55
N ILE A 82 -5.11 -2.39 10.53
CA ILE A 82 -4.04 -1.40 10.64
C ILE A 82 -4.09 -0.42 9.46
N LEU A 83 -4.24 -0.92 8.23
CA LEU A 83 -4.27 -0.10 7.03
C LEU A 83 -5.45 0.88 7.03
N LEU A 84 -6.65 0.43 7.43
CA LEU A 84 -7.84 1.28 7.54
C LEU A 84 -7.70 2.34 8.63
N ARG A 85 -7.00 2.02 9.73
CA ARG A 85 -6.65 3.01 10.75
C ARG A 85 -5.74 4.08 10.18
N GLY A 86 -4.69 3.69 9.46
CA GLY A 86 -3.79 4.61 8.77
C GLY A 86 -4.51 5.46 7.70
N TRP A 87 -5.43 4.86 6.95
CA TRP A 87 -6.28 5.56 5.98
C TRP A 87 -7.08 6.68 6.64
N LYS A 88 -7.77 6.37 7.75
CA LYS A 88 -8.51 7.38 8.52
C LYS A 88 -7.59 8.47 9.07
N GLN A 89 -6.46 8.11 9.65
CA GLN A 89 -5.48 9.07 10.19
C GLN A 89 -4.93 10.01 9.11
N SER A 90 -4.72 9.50 7.89
CA SER A 90 -4.17 10.26 6.78
C SER A 90 -5.18 11.15 6.04
N GLY A 91 -6.44 11.20 6.49
CA GLY A 91 -7.50 11.92 5.76
C GLY A 91 -7.90 11.28 4.43
N GLY A 92 -7.69 9.96 4.27
CA GLY A 92 -8.04 9.24 3.05
C GLY A 92 -6.91 9.17 2.00
N SER A 93 -5.66 9.26 2.42
CA SER A 93 -4.50 9.10 1.52
C SER A 93 -3.99 7.67 1.56
N LEU A 94 -3.96 6.97 0.41
CA LEU A 94 -3.39 5.61 0.36
C LEU A 94 -1.91 5.62 0.70
N ARG A 95 -1.16 6.61 0.19
CA ARG A 95 0.26 6.78 0.52
C ARG A 95 0.44 7.03 2.01
N GLY A 96 -0.41 7.87 2.62
CA GLY A 96 -0.37 8.12 4.06
C GLY A 96 -0.75 6.89 4.89
N ALA A 97 -1.73 6.10 4.44
CA ALA A 97 -2.11 4.84 5.06
C ALA A 97 -0.95 3.82 5.05
N LEU A 98 -0.25 3.70 3.93
CA LEU A 98 0.93 2.82 3.79
C LEU A 98 2.11 3.34 4.62
N SER A 99 2.31 4.67 4.68
CA SER A 99 3.30 5.27 5.57
C SER A 99 3.00 4.93 7.03
N ALA A 100 1.75 5.09 7.45
CA ALA A 100 1.30 4.77 8.80
C ALA A 100 1.37 3.27 9.10
N TYR A 101 1.10 2.41 8.12
CA TYR A 101 1.23 0.96 8.25
C TYR A 101 2.67 0.57 8.61
N ASN A 102 3.66 1.16 7.94
CA ASN A 102 5.06 0.82 8.12
C ASN A 102 5.72 1.55 9.30
N THR A 103 5.40 2.82 9.54
CA THR A 103 6.14 3.66 10.52
C THR A 103 5.28 4.20 11.66
N GLY A 104 3.97 3.92 11.67
CA GLY A 104 3.02 4.55 12.59
C GLY A 104 2.76 6.05 12.35
N ASN A 105 3.37 6.65 11.31
CA ASN A 105 3.21 8.07 10.97
C ASN A 105 2.72 8.19 9.52
N THR A 106 1.67 8.98 9.30
CA THR A 106 1.08 9.24 7.98
C THR A 106 2.00 10.04 7.06
N GLU A 107 2.98 10.75 7.63
CA GLU A 107 3.92 11.62 6.92
C GLU A 107 5.35 11.34 7.40
N SER A 108 6.02 10.38 6.75
CA SER A 108 7.44 10.13 6.97
C SER A 108 8.17 9.83 5.65
N ALA A 109 9.45 10.19 5.59
CA ALA A 109 10.28 9.89 4.42
C ALA A 109 10.48 8.36 4.22
N VAL A 110 10.58 7.62 5.34
CA VAL A 110 10.67 6.16 5.33
C VAL A 110 9.37 5.54 4.82
N GLY A 111 8.23 5.95 5.37
CA GLY A 111 6.92 5.47 4.96
C GLY A 111 6.56 5.84 3.52
N ALA A 112 7.03 6.99 3.03
CA ALA A 112 6.92 7.36 1.63
C ALA A 112 7.68 6.39 0.69
N ARG A 113 8.90 5.98 1.08
CA ARG A 113 9.69 4.99 0.32
C ARG A 113 9.02 3.61 0.37
N TYR A 114 8.50 3.22 1.54
CA TYR A 114 7.73 2.00 1.70
C TYR A 114 6.50 1.98 0.78
N ALA A 115 5.71 3.06 0.76
CA ALA A 115 4.54 3.17 -0.11
C ALA A 115 4.89 3.04 -1.60
N ALA A 116 6.00 3.64 -2.03
CA ALA A 116 6.50 3.48 -3.40
C ALA A 116 6.88 2.01 -3.71
N GLY A 117 7.50 1.32 -2.76
CA GLY A 117 7.77 -0.13 -2.86
C GLY A 117 6.50 -0.95 -3.05
N VAL A 118 5.48 -0.71 -2.24
CA VAL A 118 4.16 -1.36 -2.38
C VAL A 118 3.52 -1.08 -3.75
N PHE A 119 3.59 0.16 -4.25
CA PHE A 119 3.10 0.46 -5.61
C PHE A 119 3.87 -0.30 -6.70
N TRP A 120 5.18 -0.47 -6.53
CA TRP A 120 5.99 -1.29 -7.43
C TRP A 120 5.53 -2.76 -7.43
N GLN A 121 5.26 -3.34 -6.25
CA GLN A 121 4.77 -4.71 -6.13
C GLN A 121 3.35 -4.90 -6.71
N ALA A 122 2.55 -3.83 -6.82
CA ALA A 122 1.23 -3.91 -7.44
C ALA A 122 1.29 -4.15 -8.96
N GLY A 123 2.45 -3.97 -9.59
CA GLY A 123 2.69 -4.39 -10.98
C GLY A 123 2.00 -3.57 -12.06
N VAL A 124 1.35 -2.45 -11.71
CA VAL A 124 0.76 -1.52 -12.70
C VAL A 124 1.75 -0.40 -12.96
N VAL A 125 2.54 -0.56 -14.01
CA VAL A 125 3.31 0.56 -14.60
C VAL A 125 2.37 1.25 -15.57
N VAL A 126 1.89 2.46 -15.25
CA VAL A 126 1.29 3.33 -16.26
C VAL A 126 2.45 3.85 -17.12
N PRO A 127 2.59 3.43 -18.38
CA PRO A 127 3.69 3.90 -19.20
C PRO A 127 3.60 5.42 -19.38
N SER A 128 4.75 6.08 -19.45
CA SER A 128 4.79 7.47 -19.89
C SER A 128 4.16 7.55 -21.28
N ILE A 129 3.30 8.54 -21.48
CA ILE A 129 2.75 8.83 -22.82
C ILE A 129 3.94 9.26 -23.69
N PRO A 130 4.25 8.57 -24.80
CA PRO A 130 5.35 8.99 -25.68
C PRO A 130 5.12 10.42 -26.18
N GLY A 131 6.07 11.32 -25.93
CA GLY A 131 5.92 12.76 -26.22
C GLY A 131 5.00 13.53 -25.27
N GLY A 132 4.43 12.87 -24.26
CA GLY A 132 3.62 13.48 -23.22
C GLY A 132 4.45 14.41 -22.35
N LYS A 133 3.97 15.63 -22.18
CA LYS A 133 4.48 16.57 -21.17
C LYS A 133 3.47 16.60 -20.04
N LEU A 134 3.95 16.54 -18.80
CA LEU A 134 3.11 16.91 -17.66
C LEU A 134 2.52 18.29 -17.92
N ALA A 135 1.24 18.45 -17.64
CA ALA A 135 0.61 19.74 -17.83
C ALA A 135 1.31 20.76 -16.92
N ARG A 136 1.52 21.99 -17.40
CA ARG A 136 2.32 23.01 -16.69
C ARG A 136 1.85 23.30 -15.26
N TRP A 137 0.58 23.02 -14.96
CA TRP A 137 -0.02 23.19 -13.64
C TRP A 137 0.29 22.05 -12.65
N THR A 138 0.89 20.94 -13.10
CA THR A 138 1.24 19.79 -12.25
C THR A 138 2.72 19.77 -11.82
N THR A 139 3.55 20.72 -12.27
CA THR A 139 4.95 20.83 -11.85
C THR A 139 5.08 21.71 -10.60
N ALA A 140 5.97 21.33 -9.68
CA ALA A 140 6.14 21.98 -8.37
C ALA A 140 6.36 23.51 -8.44
N ASP A 141 6.97 24.03 -9.50
CA ASP A 141 7.12 25.48 -9.72
C ASP A 141 5.80 26.23 -9.92
N ALA A 142 4.77 25.57 -10.47
CA ALA A 142 3.45 26.16 -10.64
C ALA A 142 2.66 26.19 -9.33
N LEU A 143 2.89 25.22 -8.43
CA LEU A 143 2.23 25.17 -7.12
C LEU A 143 2.81 26.20 -6.13
N HIS A 144 4.04 26.69 -6.34
CA HIS A 144 4.66 27.72 -5.50
C HIS A 144 4.23 29.15 -5.88
N GLN A 145 3.67 29.35 -7.09
CA GLN A 145 3.25 30.66 -7.62
C GLN A 145 1.74 30.93 -7.47
N VAL A 146 0.94 29.89 -7.20
CA VAL A 146 -0.52 30.06 -7.03
C VAL A 146 -0.81 30.39 -5.57
N ARG A 147 -0.96 31.68 -5.26
CA ARG A 147 -1.76 32.07 -4.10
C ARG A 147 -3.20 31.66 -4.40
N VAL A 148 -3.70 30.67 -3.66
CA VAL A 148 -5.12 30.33 -3.68
C VAL A 148 -5.86 31.48 -2.98
N ALA A 149 -6.21 32.51 -3.75
CA ALA A 149 -7.39 33.30 -3.41
C ALA A 149 -8.60 32.39 -3.69
N ASP A 150 -9.65 32.52 -2.88
CA ASP A 150 -10.93 31.79 -2.93
C ASP A 150 -11.72 31.96 -4.25
N ALA A 151 -11.08 31.78 -5.40
CA ALA A 151 -11.71 31.71 -6.68
C ALA A 151 -12.05 30.24 -6.94
N ALA A 152 -13.33 29.91 -6.85
CA ALA A 152 -13.86 28.66 -7.37
C ALA A 152 -13.34 28.48 -8.81
N LEU A 153 -12.57 27.42 -9.04
CA LEU A 153 -12.05 27.13 -10.36
C LEU A 153 -13.22 27.00 -11.34
N PRO A 154 -13.15 27.63 -12.54
CA PRO A 154 -14.20 27.45 -13.52
C PRO A 154 -14.33 25.95 -13.84
N PRO A 155 -15.56 25.44 -14.03
CA PRO A 155 -15.77 24.04 -14.30
C PRO A 155 -15.02 23.64 -15.58
N VAL A 156 -14.00 22.82 -15.43
CA VAL A 156 -13.32 22.21 -16.56
C VAL A 156 -14.28 21.16 -17.12
N ARG A 157 -14.76 21.37 -18.34
CA ARG A 157 -15.43 20.33 -19.13
C ARG A 157 -14.34 19.53 -19.83
N PRO A 158 -13.94 18.34 -19.33
CA PRO A 158 -12.97 17.53 -20.06
C PRO A 158 -13.60 17.17 -21.41
N VAL A 159 -12.95 17.59 -22.49
CA VAL A 159 -13.26 17.06 -23.82
C VAL A 159 -12.65 15.66 -23.86
N ILE A 160 -13.46 14.66 -23.52
CA ILE A 160 -13.08 13.25 -23.65
C ILE A 160 -13.04 12.95 -25.14
N THR A 161 -11.87 13.10 -25.75
CA THR A 161 -11.60 12.58 -27.09
C THR A 161 -11.14 11.14 -26.93
N TRP A 162 -12.01 10.21 -27.33
CA TRP A 162 -11.62 8.81 -27.49
C TRP A 162 -10.66 8.72 -28.67
N THR A 163 -9.35 8.63 -28.42
CA THR A 163 -8.41 8.19 -29.45
C THR A 163 -8.57 6.68 -29.64
N PRO A 164 -8.79 6.18 -30.88
CA PRO A 164 -9.01 4.75 -31.12
C PRO A 164 -7.79 3.88 -30.75
N ALA A 165 -6.62 4.49 -30.56
CA ALA A 165 -5.35 3.79 -30.36
C ALA A 165 -5.17 3.13 -28.99
N ALA A 166 -6.11 3.28 -28.04
CA ALA A 166 -5.98 2.76 -26.68
C ALA A 166 -6.97 1.63 -26.31
N SER A 167 -7.79 1.15 -27.25
CA SER A 167 -8.65 -0.03 -26.99
C SER A 167 -7.94 -1.31 -27.43
N PRO A 168 -7.77 -2.32 -26.55
CA PRO A 168 -7.33 -3.66 -26.95
C PRO A 168 -8.43 -4.45 -27.70
N LEU A 169 -9.58 -3.83 -27.95
CA LEU A 169 -10.73 -4.42 -28.63
C LEU A 169 -10.95 -3.70 -29.96
N SER A 170 -10.97 -4.45 -31.06
CA SER A 170 -11.44 -3.94 -32.35
C SER A 170 -12.92 -3.52 -32.21
N PRO A 171 -13.34 -2.35 -32.70
CA PRO A 171 -14.75 -1.99 -32.73
C PRO A 171 -15.51 -3.04 -33.57
N ALA A 172 -16.57 -3.62 -33.01
CA ALA A 172 -17.47 -4.45 -33.80
C ALA A 172 -18.13 -3.58 -34.88
N GLU A 173 -17.99 -3.96 -36.15
CA GLU A 173 -18.63 -3.27 -37.26
C GLU A 173 -20.16 -3.27 -37.06
N GLY A 174 -20.79 -2.08 -37.12
CA GLY A 174 -22.24 -1.93 -37.12
C GLY A 174 -22.89 -1.28 -35.89
N VAL A 175 -22.14 -0.99 -34.82
CA VAL A 175 -22.74 -0.39 -33.59
C VAL A 175 -22.98 1.13 -33.69
N LEU A 176 -22.46 1.80 -34.73
CA LEU A 176 -22.51 3.27 -34.88
C LEU A 176 -23.40 3.77 -36.03
N ALA A 177 -24.47 3.04 -36.40
CA ALA A 177 -25.49 3.63 -37.26
C ALA A 177 -26.32 4.64 -36.46
N ALA A 178 -25.95 5.93 -36.55
CA ALA A 178 -26.78 7.02 -36.04
C ALA A 178 -28.10 7.02 -36.82
N ARG A 179 -29.20 6.71 -36.13
CA ARG A 179 -30.57 6.93 -36.64
C ARG A 179 -30.98 8.33 -36.19
N TRP A 180 -31.15 9.23 -37.15
CA TRP A 180 -31.73 10.56 -36.94
C TRP A 180 -33.26 10.44 -36.94
#